data_AF-A0A9E4TMG8-F1
#
_entry.id   AF-A0A9E4TMG8-F1
#
_cell.length_a   1.000
_cell.length_b   1.000
_cell.length_c   1.000
_cell.angle_alpha   90.00
_cell.angle_beta   90.00
_cell.angle_gamma   90.00
#
_symmetry.space_group_name_H-M   'P 1'
#
loop_
_entity.id
_entity.type
_entity.pdbx_description
1 polymer ?
#
loop_
_entity_poly.entity_id
_entity_poly.type
_entity_poly.pdbx_seq_one_letter_code
_entity_poly.pdbx_strand_id
1 'polypeptide(L)' 'MSPRTFTVSRGRAFVGTILGDELSNYSPEELEAMVKHMDEFYAEEEEAARREAGSDAQDGEE' A
#
# COMPACT_ATOMS: atom_id res chain seq x y z
N MET A 1 -3.51 -13.15 -29.05
CA MET A 1 -2.71 -12.43 -28.02
C MET A 1 -3.36 -12.73 -26.68
N SER A 2 -2.65 -13.38 -25.74
CA SER A 2 -3.17 -13.56 -24.38
C SER A 2 -3.01 -12.26 -23.59
N PRO A 3 -4.02 -11.85 -22.78
CA PRO A 3 -3.89 -10.66 -21.95
C PRO A 3 -2.79 -10.86 -20.92
N ARG A 4 -1.91 -9.86 -20.79
CA ARG A 4 -0.91 -9.78 -19.72
C ARG A 4 -1.53 -9.00 -18.57
N THR A 5 -1.82 -9.67 -17.47
CA THR A 5 -2.16 -9.03 -16.21
C THR A 5 -0.89 -8.48 -15.58
N PHE A 6 -0.89 -7.18 -15.27
CA PHE A 6 0.18 -6.53 -14.50
C PHE A 6 -0.38 -6.22 -13.12
N THR A 7 0.29 -6.68 -12.08
CA THR A 7 -0.05 -6.34 -10.68
C THR A 7 0.69 -5.07 -10.29
N VAL A 8 -0.03 -4.06 -9.83
CA VAL A 8 0.53 -2.83 -9.26
C VAL A 8 0.44 -2.87 -7.74
N SER A 9 1.37 -2.21 -7.03
CA SER A 9 1.27 -2.06 -5.58
C SER A 9 0.06 -1.21 -5.20
N ARG A 10 -0.41 -1.37 -3.96
CA ARG A 10 -1.57 -0.65 -3.42
C ARG A 10 -1.28 0.85 -3.34
N GLY A 11 -0.08 1.25 -2.91
CA GLY A 11 0.36 2.64 -2.92
C GLY A 11 0.36 3.24 -4.31
N ARG A 12 0.82 2.49 -5.33
CA ARG A 12 0.80 2.97 -6.72
C ARG A 12 -0.61 3.12 -7.29
N ALA A 13 -1.52 2.21 -6.96
CA ALA A 13 -2.93 2.34 -7.33
C ALA A 13 -3.57 3.56 -6.65
N PHE A 14 -3.28 3.80 -5.37
CA PHE A 14 -3.82 4.92 -4.61
C PHE A 14 -3.32 6.26 -5.13
N VAL A 15 -2.00 6.44 -5.26
CA VAL A 15 -1.38 7.65 -5.80
C VAL A 15 -1.90 7.94 -7.21
N GLY A 16 -2.00 6.92 -8.07
CA GLY A 16 -2.56 7.08 -9.41
C GLY A 16 -4.04 7.44 -9.44
N THR A 17 -4.83 7.02 -8.44
CA THR A 17 -6.26 7.36 -8.34
C THR A 17 -6.47 8.77 -7.81
N ILE A 18 -5.70 9.17 -6.79
CA ILE A 18 -5.80 10.50 -6.14
C ILE A 18 -5.32 11.59 -7.09
N LEU A 19 -4.18 11.36 -7.75
CA LEU A 19 -3.51 12.38 -8.55
C LEU A 19 -3.83 12.31 -10.03
N GLY A 20 -4.73 11.43 -10.49
CA GLY A 20 -5.06 11.14 -11.90
C GLY A 20 -4.53 12.13 -12.95
N ASP A 21 -5.07 13.36 -12.97
CA ASP A 21 -4.67 14.44 -13.90
C ASP A 21 -3.56 15.37 -13.37
N GLU A 22 -3.36 15.44 -12.05
CA GLU A 22 -2.30 16.24 -11.40
C GLU A 22 -0.93 15.55 -11.41
N LEU A 23 -0.84 14.26 -11.73
CA LEU A 23 0.43 13.51 -11.82
C LEU A 23 1.45 14.22 -12.72
N SER A 24 1.00 14.94 -13.75
CA SER A 24 1.90 15.70 -14.65
C SER A 24 2.56 16.92 -13.99
N ASN A 25 2.06 17.38 -12.84
CA ASN A 25 2.66 18.49 -12.08
C ASN A 25 3.78 18.02 -11.16
N TYR A 26 3.88 16.71 -10.91
CA TYR A 26 4.90 16.11 -10.05
C TYR A 26 6.01 15.50 -10.88
N SER A 27 7.24 15.64 -10.42
CA SER A 27 8.36 14.92 -11.00
C SER A 27 8.22 13.41 -10.76
N PRO A 28 8.84 12.58 -11.61
CA PRO A 28 8.87 11.13 -11.40
C PRO A 28 9.40 10.73 -10.02
N GLU A 29 10.39 11.48 -9.50
CA GLU A 29 11.01 11.24 -8.20
C GLU A 29 10.04 11.52 -7.04
N GLU A 30 9.26 12.60 -7.13
CA GLU A 30 8.23 12.92 -6.14
C GLU A 30 7.12 11.86 -6.13
N LEU A 31 6.69 11.42 -7.32
CA LEU A 31 5.69 10.36 -7.44
C LEU A 31 6.20 9.03 -6.86
N GLU A 32 7.45 8.68 -7.13
CA GLU A 32 8.06 7.47 -6.57
C GLU A 32 8.19 7.56 -5.04
N ALA A 33 8.57 8.72 -4.50
CA ALA A 33 8.62 8.95 -3.06
C ALA A 33 7.22 8.82 -2.40
N MET A 34 6.18 9.34 -3.04
CA MET A 34 4.80 9.21 -2.56
C MET A 34 4.32 7.76 -2.59
N VAL A 35 4.59 7.03 -3.67
CA VAL A 35 4.25 5.60 -3.77
C VAL A 35 4.94 4.82 -2.67
N LYS A 36 6.25 5.06 -2.47
CA LYS A 36 7.02 4.39 -1.43
C LYS A 36 6.48 4.66 -0.03
N HIS A 37 6.17 5.92 0.29
CA HIS A 37 5.60 6.28 1.59
C HIS A 37 4.25 5.60 1.84
N MET A 38 3.41 5.50 0.81
CA MET A 38 2.12 4.80 0.93
C MET A 38 2.28 3.29 1.06
N ASP A 39 3.21 2.68 0.32
CA ASP A 39 3.49 1.25 0.46
C ASP A 39 4.05 0.93 1.85
N GLU A 40 4.91 1.78 2.42
CA GLU A 40 5.40 1.66 3.81
C GLU A 40 4.26 1.78 4.83
N PHE A 41 3.39 2.79 4.69
CA PHE A 41 2.22 2.97 5.55
C PHE A 41 1.33 1.73 5.58
N TYR A 42 1.00 1.16 4.42
CA TYR A 42 0.17 -0.04 4.36
C TYR A 42 0.87 -1.28 4.92
N ALA A 43 2.20 -1.38 4.79
CA ALA A 43 2.96 -2.46 5.39
C ALA A 43 2.94 -2.37 6.93
N GLU A 44 3.04 -1.16 7.49
CA GLU A 44 2.93 -0.92 8.93
C GLU A 44 1.52 -1.23 9.44
N GLU A 45 0.46 -0.83 8.72
CA GLU A 45 -0.92 -1.18 9.09
C GLU A 45 -1.16 -2.70 9.04
N GLU A 46 -0.63 -3.38 8.03
CA GLU A 46 -0.73 -4.84 7.95
C GLU A 46 0.01 -5.53 9.10
N GLU A 47 1.19 -5.03 9.47
CA GLU A 47 1.94 -5.55 10.61
C GLU A 47 1.22 -5.27 11.94
N ALA A 48 0.63 -4.08 12.10
CA ALA A 48 -0.18 -3.73 13.26
C ALA A 48 -1.40 -4.65 13.38
N ALA A 49 -2.14 -4.85 12.28
CA ALA A 49 -3.28 -5.77 12.24
C ALA A 49 -2.88 -7.22 12.55
N ARG A 50 -1.69 -7.66 12.11
CA ARG A 50 -1.17 -8.99 12.45
C ARG A 50 -0.80 -9.12 13.92
N ARG A 51 -0.24 -8.07 14.54
CA ARG A 51 0.06 -8.06 15.99
C ARG A 51 -1.22 -8.08 16.82
N GLU A 52 -2.22 -7.29 16.42
CA GLU A 52 -3.52 -7.23 17.09
C GLU A 52 -4.27 -8.58 16.97
N ALA A 53 -4.29 -9.18 15.78
CA ALA A 53 -4.87 -10.51 15.57
C ALA A 53 -4.10 -11.64 16.29
N GLY A 54 -2.82 -11.44 16.60
CA GLY A 54 -2.00 -12.36 17.39
C GLY A 54 -2.21 -12.24 18.90
N SER A 55 -2.64 -11.07 19.40
CA SER A 55 -2.88 -10.82 20.83
C SER A 55 -4.21 -11.38 21.34
N ASP A 56 -5.21 -11.58 20.47
CA ASP A 56 -6.50 -12.19 20.84
C ASP A 56 -6.41 -13.72 21.04
N ALA A 57 -5.36 -14.38 20.53
CA ALA A 57 -5.21 -15.82 20.57
C ALA A 57 -4.58 -16.38 21.87
N GLN A 58 -4.15 -15.51 22.80
CA GLN A 58 -3.36 -15.92 23.98
C GLN A 58 -4.09 -15.79 25.33
N ASP A 59 -5.36 -15.37 25.35
CA ASP A 59 -6.19 -15.17 26.56
C ASP A 59 -7.28 -16.27 26.72
N GLY A 60 -7.03 -17.47 26.17
CA GLY A 60 -8.03 -18.54 26.07
C GLY A 60 -7.57 -19.94 26.49
N GLU A 61 -6.47 -20.06 27.24
CA GLU A 61 -6.06 -21.31 27.89
C GLU A 61 -5.92 -21.09 29.40
N GLU A 62 -7.07 -21.05 30.10
CA GLU A 62 -7.18 -21.32 31.54
C GLU A 62 -7.95 -22.62 31.79
#